data_AF-A0A7W0QTM0-F1
#
_entry.id   AF-A0A7W0QTM0-F1
#
_cell.length_a   1.000
_cell.length_b   1.000
_cell.length_c   1.000
_cell.angle_alpha   90.00
_cell.angle_beta   90.00
_cell.angle_gamma   90.00
#
_symmetry.space_group_name_H-M   'P 1'
#
loop_
_entity.id
_entity.type
_entity.pdbx_description
1 polymer ?
#
loop_
_entity_poly.entity_id
_entity_poly.type
_entity_poly.pdbx_seq_one_letter_code
_entity_poly.pdbx_strand_id
1 'polypeptide(L)' 'QTALDEANQAVSEAQAIRVFRILGGDFTEDSGELTPKNSLKRNAVLKTYAAEVDAIYAR' A
#
# COMPACT_ATOMS: atom_id res chain seq x y z
N GLN A 1 11.69 -10.83 1.73
CA GLN A 1 11.28 -10.55 3.12
C GLN A 1 12.14 -9.45 3.75
N THR A 2 13.45 -9.42 3.48
CA THR A 2 14.42 -8.44 4.01
C THR A 2 13.98 -6.96 3.98
N ALA A 3 13.41 -6.48 2.87
CA ALA A 3 13.01 -5.08 2.75
C ALA A 3 11.93 -4.64 3.76
N LEU A 4 11.03 -5.55 4.15
CA LEU A 4 10.02 -5.26 5.16
C LEU A 4 10.59 -5.31 6.56
N ASP A 5 11.52 -6.23 6.80
CA ASP A 5 12.20 -6.35 8.09
C ASP A 5 13.05 -5.09 8.34
N GLU A 6 13.76 -4.60 7.32
CA GLU A 6 14.49 -3.33 7.36
C GLU A 6 13.55 -2.13 7.57
N ALA A 7 12.42 -2.07 6.86
CA ALA A 7 11.43 -1.02 7.06
C ALA A 7 10.87 -1.02 8.49
N ASN A 8 10.63 -2.21 9.06
CA ASN A 8 10.11 -2.36 10.41
C ASN A 8 11.13 -1.97 11.50
N GLN A 9 12.44 -1.96 11.22
CA GLN A 9 13.45 -1.45 12.16
C GLN A 9 13.36 0.06 12.39
N ALA A 10 12.77 0.81 11.46
CA ALA A 10 12.64 2.27 11.55
C ALA A 10 11.44 2.72 12.42
N VAL A 11 10.59 1.79 12.86
CA VAL A 11 9.33 2.09 13.55
C VAL A 11 9.18 1.26 14.82
N SER A 12 8.29 1.67 15.72
CA SER A 12 7.97 0.86 16.90
C SER A 12 7.16 -0.39 16.52
N GLU A 13 7.14 -1.41 17.38
CA GLU A 13 6.35 -2.64 17.13
C GLU A 13 4.86 -2.38 16.87
N ALA A 14 4.28 -1.35 17.49
CA ALA A 14 2.88 -0.97 17.27
C ALA A 14 2.64 -0.44 15.85
N GLN A 15 3.68 0.06 15.18
CA GLN A 15 3.65 0.61 13.82
C GLN A 15 4.25 -0.35 12.78
N ALA A 16 4.73 -1.52 13.21
CA ALA A 16 5.32 -2.51 12.32
C ALA A 16 4.28 -3.06 11.33
N ILE A 17 4.72 -3.24 10.08
CA ILE A 17 3.96 -3.86 9.00
C ILE A 17 3.81 -5.34 9.32
N ARG A 18 2.57 -5.79 9.55
CA ARG A 18 2.23 -7.19 9.89
C ARG A 18 1.80 -8.02 8.69
N VAL A 19 1.09 -7.40 7.75
CA VAL A 19 0.57 -8.02 6.54
C VAL A 19 0.74 -7.04 5.39
N PHE A 20 1.09 -7.55 4.21
CA PHE A 20 1.23 -6.77 3.00
C PHE A 20 0.81 -7.63 1.81
N ARG A 21 0.48 -6.97 0.70
CA ARG A 21 0.21 -7.63 -0.57
C ARG A 21 0.96 -6.91 -1.68
N ILE A 22 1.52 -7.69 -2.60
CA ILE A 22 2.13 -7.17 -3.82
C ILE A 22 1.02 -6.99 -4.85
N LEU A 23 0.86 -5.76 -5.35
CA LEU A 23 -0.09 -5.46 -6.41
C LEU A 23 0.51 -5.82 -7.77
N GLY A 24 -0.33 -6.17 -8.74
CA GLY A 24 0.10 -6.57 -10.08
C GLY A 24 0.43 -5.41 -11.02
N GLY A 25 0.28 -4.16 -10.58
CA GLY A 25 0.52 -2.97 -11.38
C GLY A 25 1.00 -1.80 -10.54
N ASP A 26 1.65 -0.85 -11.22
CA ASP A 26 2.17 0.37 -10.60
C ASP A 26 1.09 1.44 -10.48
N PHE A 27 1.25 2.35 -9.50
CA PHE A 27 0.43 3.56 -9.46
C PHE A 27 0.89 4.54 -10.52
N THR A 28 -0.07 5.12 -11.25
CA THR A 28 0.23 6.08 -12.30
C THR A 28 -0.64 7.32 -12.20
N GLU A 29 -0.22 8.40 -12.85
CA GLU A 29 -1.06 9.59 -13.01
C GLU A 29 -2.24 9.31 -13.95
N ASP A 30 -2.02 8.49 -14.98
CA ASP A 30 -3.01 8.11 -16.00
C ASP A 30 -4.16 7.27 -15.41
N SER A 31 -3.84 6.34 -14.49
CA SER A 31 -4.84 5.60 -13.71
C SER A 31 -5.53 6.47 -12.65
N GLY A 32 -5.06 7.71 -12.46
CA GLY A 32 -5.59 8.67 -11.49
C GLY A 32 -5.12 8.43 -10.06
N GLU A 33 -4.27 7.44 -9.81
CA GLU A 33 -3.81 7.01 -8.49
C GLU A 33 -2.70 7.93 -7.93
N LEU A 34 -1.99 8.63 -8.82
CA LEU A 34 -1.02 9.66 -8.47
C LEU A 34 -1.54 11.07 -8.80
N THR A 35 -1.06 12.07 -8.06
CA THR A 35 -1.18 13.48 -8.42
C THR A 35 -0.11 13.86 -9.45
N PRO A 36 -0.25 15.01 -10.14
CA PRO A 36 0.81 15.54 -11.00
C PRO A 36 2.15 15.80 -10.30
N LYS A 37 2.18 15.76 -8.97
CA LYS A 37 3.40 15.87 -8.16
C LYS A 37 3.88 14.50 -7.66
N ASN A 38 3.39 13.40 -8.23
CA ASN A 38 3.71 12.02 -7.86
C ASN A 38 3.38 11.65 -6.39
N SER A 39 2.42 12.35 -5.79
CA SER A 39 1.87 11.95 -4.49
C SER A 39 0.64 11.06 -4.65
N LEU A 40 0.45 10.13 -3.70
CA LEU A 40 -0.57 9.10 -3.79
C LEU A 40 -1.97 9.64 -3.45
N LYS A 41 -2.94 9.44 -4.34
CA LYS A 41 -4.36 9.77 -4.09
C LYS A 41 -5.02 8.61 -3.36
N ARG A 42 -4.93 8.63 -2.02
CA ARG A 42 -5.43 7.56 -1.13
C ARG A 42 -6.83 7.04 -1.48
N ASN A 43 -7.80 7.94 -1.68
CA ASN A 43 -9.18 7.55 -1.98
C ASN A 43 -9.33 6.80 -3.31
N ALA A 44 -8.53 7.17 -4.33
CA ALA A 44 -8.55 6.48 -5.62
C ALA A 44 -7.95 5.08 -5.47
N VAL A 45 -6.79 4.96 -4.83
CA VAL A 45 -6.12 3.68 -4.59
C VAL A 45 -6.97 2.74 -3.75
N LEU A 46 -7.56 3.22 -2.65
CA LEU A 46 -8.43 2.42 -1.80
C LEU A 46 -9.68 1.92 -2.55
N LYS A 47 -10.19 2.70 -3.50
CA LYS A 47 -11.32 2.29 -4.34
C LYS A 47 -10.91 1.24 -5.37
N THR A 48 -9.79 1.44 -6.08
CA THR A 48 -9.31 0.51 -7.11
C THR A 48 -8.95 -0.85 -6.51
N TYR A 49 -8.29 -0.85 -5.35
CA TYR A 49 -7.79 -2.06 -4.69
C TYR A 49 -8.62 -2.47 -3.47
N ALA A 50 -9.91 -2.09 -3.42
CA ALA A 50 -10.79 -2.39 -2.30
C ALA A 50 -10.79 -3.88 -1.95
N ALA A 51 -10.90 -4.76 -2.95
CA ALA A 51 -10.86 -6.20 -2.76
C ALA A 51 -9.56 -6.70 -2.12
N GLU A 52 -8.41 -6.09 -2.45
CA GLU A 52 -7.12 -6.48 -1.89
C GLU A 52 -6.94 -6.00 -0.46
N VAL A 53 -7.45 -4.80 -0.16
CA VAL A 53 -7.52 -4.26 1.20
C VAL A 53 -8.44 -5.13 2.05
N ASP A 54 -9.61 -5.46 1.54
CA ASP A 54 -10.57 -6.33 2.22
C ASP A 54 -9.97 -7.71 2.46
N ALA A 55 -9.26 -8.30 1.51
CA ALA A 55 -8.58 -9.59 1.69
C ALA A 55 -7.48 -9.57 2.77
N ILE A 56 -6.87 -8.43 3.07
CA ILE A 56 -5.90 -8.29 4.17
C ILE A 56 -6.62 -8.32 5.53
N TYR A 57 -7.84 -7.79 5.61
CA TYR A 57 -8.62 -7.71 6.85
C TYR A 57 -9.64 -8.84 7.04
N ALA A 58 -10.03 -9.51 5.95
CA ALA A 58 -10.88 -10.68 5.95
C ALA A 58 -10.09 -11.85 6.55
N ARG A 59 -10.23 -12.02 7.85
CA ARG A 59 -9.64 -13.12 8.62
C ARG A 59 -10.44 -14.40 8.45
#